data_AF-A0A4V1ZQ17-F1
#
_entry.id   AF-A0A4V1ZQ17-F1
#
_cell.length_a   1.000
_cell.length_b   1.000
_cell.length_c   1.000
_cell.angle_alpha   90.00
_cell.angle_beta   90.00
_cell.angle_gamma   90.00
#
_symmetry.space_group_name_H-M   'P 1'
#
loop_
_entity.id
_entity.type
_entity.pdbx_description
1 polymer ?
#
loop_
_entity_poly.entity_id
_entity_poly.type
_entity_poly.pdbx_seq_one_letter_code
_entity_poly.pdbx_strand_id
1 'polypeptide(L)' 'MTKVRHVLGISGGKDSAALAIYMKENYPEIDIEYYTSDTGKELDETYQLIANLEIYLGKKITRLTGANN' A
#
# COMPACT_ATOMS: atom_id res chain seq x y z
N MET A 1 -6.30 14.48 22.46
CA MET A 1 -5.16 14.48 21.52
C MET A 1 -5.62 13.84 20.23
N THR A 2 -5.27 14.40 19.07
CA THR A 2 -5.60 13.82 17.76
C THR A 2 -4.72 12.60 17.52
N LYS A 3 -5.31 11.47 17.09
CA LYS A 3 -4.58 10.26 16.71
C LYS A 3 -3.66 10.59 15.51
N VAL A 4 -2.38 10.19 15.59
CA VAL A 4 -1.45 10.31 14.45
C VAL A 4 -1.90 9.37 13.35
N ARG A 5 -2.02 9.88 12.12
CA ARG A 5 -2.39 9.09 10.95
C ARG A 5 -1.12 8.60 10.26
N HIS A 6 -0.99 7.29 10.10
CA HIS A 6 0.14 6.65 9.42
C HIS A 6 -0.30 6.21 8.03
N VAL A 7 0.40 6.65 7.00
CA VAL A 7 0.11 6.33 5.60
C VAL A 7 1.35 5.75 4.93
N LEU A 8 1.18 4.71 4.12
CA LEU A 8 2.27 4.08 3.37
C LEU A 8 1.86 3.85 1.91
N GLY A 9 2.62 4.46 1.01
CA GLY A 9 2.44 4.30 -0.43
C GLY A 9 3.08 3.00 -0.94
N ILE A 10 2.33 2.23 -1.71
CA ILE A 10 2.76 1.01 -2.39
C ILE A 10 2.95 1.35 -3.87
N SER A 11 4.21 1.46 -4.30
CA SER A 11 4.57 1.82 -5.68
C SER A 11 4.60 0.63 -6.64
N GLY A 12 4.46 -0.59 -6.13
CA GLY A 12 4.76 -1.82 -6.88
C GLY A 12 6.23 -2.24 -6.82
N GLY A 13 7.10 -1.41 -6.22
CA GLY A 13 8.51 -1.72 -6.00
C GLY A 13 8.75 -2.64 -4.80
N LYS A 14 9.91 -3.31 -4.82
CA LYS A 14 10.37 -4.22 -3.75
C LYS A 14 10.46 -3.52 -2.39
N ASP A 15 10.96 -2.28 -2.37
CA ASP A 15 11.25 -1.58 -1.11
C ASP A 15 9.97 -1.20 -0.35
N SER A 16 8.97 -0.64 -1.04
CA SER A 16 7.68 -0.30 -0.41
C SER A 16 6.92 -1.55 0.06
N ALA A 17 7.01 -2.65 -0.70
CA ALA A 17 6.39 -3.92 -0.33
C ALA A 17 7.09 -4.53 0.90
N ALA A 18 8.42 -4.55 0.92
CA ALA A 18 9.21 -5.04 2.04
C ALA A 18 8.93 -4.23 3.31
N LEU A 19 8.82 -2.90 3.20
CA LEU A 19 8.47 -2.05 4.33
C LEU A 19 7.06 -2.36 4.85
N ALA A 20 6.05 -2.53 3.98
CA ALA A 20 4.69 -2.86 4.40
C ALA A 20 4.64 -4.19 5.17
N ILE A 21 5.36 -5.21 4.68
CA ILE A 21 5.48 -6.51 5.33
C ILE A 21 6.19 -6.36 6.67
N TYR A 22 7.35 -5.68 6.70
CA TYR A 22 8.13 -5.44 7.90
C TYR A 22 7.31 -4.73 9.00
N MET A 23 6.55 -3.69 8.62
CA MET A 23 5.69 -2.97 9.57
C MET A 23 4.59 -3.86 10.13
N LYS A 24 3.96 -4.71 9.30
CA LYS A 24 2.96 -5.67 9.77
C LYS A 24 3.54 -6.68 10.76
N GLU A 25 4.74 -7.19 10.50
CA GLU A 25 5.36 -8.22 11.32
C GLU A 25 5.93 -7.68 12.64
N ASN A 26 6.51 -6.47 12.62
CA ASN A 26 7.28 -5.93 13.75
C ASN A 26 6.52 -4.85 14.55
N TYR A 27 5.54 -4.19 13.94
CA TYR A 27 4.79 -3.09 14.55
C TYR A 27 3.27 -3.18 14.25
N PRO A 28 2.60 -4.32 14.55
CA PRO A 28 1.19 -4.53 14.25
C PRO A 28 0.25 -3.57 15.00
N GLU A 29 0.71 -2.92 16.06
CA GLU A 29 -0.02 -1.88 16.81
C GLU A 29 -0.12 -0.55 16.05
N ILE A 30 0.73 -0.31 15.06
CA ILE A 30 0.69 0.89 14.23
C ILE A 30 -0.36 0.69 13.14
N ASP A 31 -1.44 1.47 13.24
CA ASP A 31 -2.53 1.45 12.28
C ASP A 31 -2.16 2.22 11.00
N ILE A 32 -1.55 1.51 10.06
CA ILE A 32 -1.15 2.05 8.75
C ILE A 32 -2.30 1.93 7.74
N GLU A 33 -2.56 3.03 7.05
CA GLU A 33 -3.37 3.08 5.84
C GLU A 33 -2.47 2.93 4.60
N TYR A 34 -2.81 2.01 3.70
CA TYR A 34 -2.05 1.77 2.49
C TYR A 34 -2.73 2.40 1.29
N TYR A 35 -1.94 2.96 0.37
CA TYR A 35 -2.46 3.48 -0.90
C TYR A 35 -1.49 3.19 -2.05
N THR A 36 -1.99 3.27 -3.27
CA THR A 36 -1.19 3.21 -4.50
C THR A 36 -1.68 4.27 -5.47
N SER A 37 -0.78 4.87 -6.25
CA SER A 37 -1.13 5.88 -7.27
C SER A 37 -1.08 5.22 -8.63
N ASP A 38 -2.24 4.82 -9.14
CA ASP A 38 -2.38 4.04 -10.37
C ASP A 38 -2.42 4.97 -11.58
N THR A 39 -1.43 4.85 -12.46
CA THR A 39 -1.32 5.64 -13.69
C THR A 39 -2.15 5.04 -14.84
N GLY A 40 -2.66 3.81 -14.69
CA GLY A 40 -3.23 3.02 -15.77
C GLY A 40 -2.20 2.55 -16.81
N LYS A 41 -0.89 2.68 -16.50
CA LYS A 41 0.24 2.26 -17.35
C LYS A 41 1.16 1.25 -16.64
N GLU A 42 0.72 0.72 -15.50
CA GLU A 42 1.48 -0.27 -14.75
C GLU A 42 1.43 -1.64 -15.44
N LEU A 43 2.41 -2.47 -15.14
CA LEU A 43 2.44 -3.86 -15.60
C LEU A 43 1.44 -4.71 -14.79
N ASP A 44 0.96 -5.80 -15.39
CA ASP A 44 0.06 -6.76 -14.72
C ASP A 44 0.68 -7.32 -13.43
N GLU A 45 2.01 -7.51 -13.40
CA GLU A 45 2.73 -7.94 -12.21
C GLU A 45 2.62 -6.94 -11.05
N THR A 46 2.55 -5.63 -11.34
CA THR A 46 2.34 -4.60 -10.31
C THR A 46 0.96 -4.76 -9.68
N TYR A 47 -0.08 -4.98 -10.48
CA TYR A 47 -1.43 -5.22 -9.98
C TYR A 47 -1.53 -6.52 -9.18
N GLN A 48 -0.87 -7.58 -9.64
CA GLN A 48 -0.82 -8.86 -8.92
C GLN A 48 -0.08 -8.72 -7.59
N LEU A 49 1.03 -7.97 -7.54
CA LEU A 49 1.75 -7.67 -6.31
C LEU A 49 0.85 -6.93 -5.31
N ILE A 50 0.12 -5.91 -5.76
CA ILE A 50 -0.81 -5.15 -4.91
C ILE A 50 -1.89 -6.09 -4.35
N ALA A 51 -2.50 -6.92 -5.19
CA ALA A 51 -3.51 -7.89 -4.74
C ALA A 51 -2.95 -8.89 -3.71
N ASN A 52 -1.74 -9.41 -3.94
CA ASN A 52 -1.07 -10.30 -3.00
C ASN A 52 -0.77 -9.61 -1.66
N LEU A 53 -0.35 -8.34 -1.71
CA LEU A 53 -0.13 -7.53 -0.50
C LEU A 53 -1.42 -7.27 0.26
N GLU A 54 -2.56 -7.00 -0.40
CA GLU A 54 -3.84 -6.84 0.29
C GLU A 54 -4.23 -8.10 1.07
N ILE A 55 -4.07 -9.28 0.45
CA ILE A 55 -4.31 -10.58 1.08
C ILE A 55 -3.37 -10.77 2.27
N TYR A 56 -2.06 -10.59 2.06
CA TYR A 56 -1.06 -10.79 3.10
C TYR A 56 -1.28 -9.81 4.26
N LEU A 57 -1.53 -8.53 3.98
CA LEU A 57 -1.70 -7.48 5.00
C LEU A 57 -3.05 -7.60 5.72
N GLY A 58 -4.08 -8.15 5.07
CA GLY A 58 -5.45 -8.17 5.58
C GLY A 58 -6.09 -6.77 5.59
N LYS A 59 -5.55 -5.85 4.78
CA LYS A 59 -5.98 -4.46 4.65
C LYS A 59 -6.07 -4.10 3.17
N LYS A 60 -7.09 -3.32 2.79
CA LYS A 60 -7.19 -2.79 1.42
C LYS A 60 -6.10 -1.75 1.17
N ILE A 61 -5.59 -1.71 -0.05
CA ILE A 61 -4.69 -0.67 -0.56
C ILE A 61 -5.55 0.29 -1.39
N THR A 62 -5.75 1.51 -0.90
CA THR A 62 -6.56 2.52 -1.58
C THR A 62 -5.91 2.90 -2.91
N ARG A 63 -6.59 2.65 -4.03
CA ARG A 63 -6.16 3.13 -5.35
C ARG A 63 -6.52 4.60 -5.51
N LEU A 64 -5.51 5.42 -5.73
CA LEU A 64 -5.65 6.82 -6.11
C LEU A 64 -5.43 6.91 -7.61
N THR A 65 -6.40 7.49 -8.31
CA THR A 65 -6.25 7.87 -9.72
C THR A 65 -5.92 9.35 -9.79
N GLY A 66 -5.20 9.76 -10.84
CA GLY A 66 -5.04 11.19 -11.12
C GLY A 66 -6.40 11.87 -11.18
N ALA A 67 -6.51 13.09 -10.62
CA ALA A 67 -7.68 13.91 -10.86
C ALA A 67 -7.81 14.11 -12.37
N ASN A 68 -8.99 13.85 -12.92
CA ASN A 68 -9.28 14.16 -14.33
C ASN A 68 -8.82 15.60 -14.61
N ASN A 69 -7.91 15.77 -15.57
CA ASN A 69 -7.60 17.10 -16.12
C ASN A 69 -8.84 17.68 -16.81
#